data_AF-A0A3B9M725-F1
#
_entry.id   AF-A0A3B9M725-F1
#
_cell.length_a   1.000
_cell.length_b   1.000
_cell.length_c   1.000
_cell.angle_alpha   90.00
_cell.angle_beta   90.00
_cell.angle_gamma   90.00
#
_symmetry.space_group_name_H-M   'P 1'
#
loop_
_entity.id
_entity.type
_entity.pdbx_description
1 polymer ?
#
loop_
_entity_poly.entity_id
_entity_poly.type
_entity_poly.pdbx_seq_one_letter_code
_entity_poly.pdbx_strand_id
1 'polypeptide(L)' 'LYGVALVQTLQRQNPKSKLSVAPVQLDGVWCLELTYTGDPPVGVPERWHGHRVIVRSPEAVASA' A
#
# COMPACT_ATOMS: atom_id res chain seq x y z
N LEU A 1 13.84 1.51 -0.53
CA LEU A 1 13.87 2.57 0.52
C LEU A 1 12.54 3.34 0.63
N TYR A 2 11.87 3.67 -0.47
CA TYR A 2 10.67 4.53 -0.43
C TYR A 2 9.41 3.89 0.21
N GLY A 3 9.21 2.58 0.09
CA GLY A 3 8.03 1.91 0.66
C GLY A 3 7.93 2.03 2.19
N VAL A 4 9.04 1.88 2.92
CA VAL A 4 9.02 1.94 4.39
C VAL A 4 8.55 3.31 4.89
N ALA A 5 8.99 4.39 4.23
CA ALA A 5 8.55 5.75 4.56
C ALA A 5 7.06 5.99 4.27
N LEU A 6 6.51 5.36 3.21
CA LEU A 6 5.08 5.37 2.92
C LEU A 6 4.30 4.70 4.06
N VAL A 7 4.69 3.49 4.46
CA VAL A 7 4.06 2.75 5.55
C VAL A 7 4.12 3.53 6.86
N GLN A 8 5.28 4.08 7.23
CA GLN A 8 5.41 4.88 8.45
C GLN A 8 4.54 6.15 8.44
N THR A 9 4.39 6.79 7.29
CA THR A 9 3.52 7.96 7.14
C THR A 9 2.06 7.59 7.33
N LEU A 10 1.61 6.52 6.68
CA LEU A 10 0.23 6.05 6.74
C LEU A 10 -0.12 5.41 8.09
N GLN A 11 0.81 4.66 8.71
CA GLN A 11 0.58 3.99 9.98
C GLN A 11 0.26 4.97 11.11
N ARG A 12 0.82 6.18 11.09
CA ARG A 12 0.50 7.25 12.06
C ARG A 12 -0.96 7.72 11.96
N GLN A 13 -1.51 7.71 10.75
CA GLN A 13 -2.90 8.10 10.49
C GLN A 13 -3.88 6.92 10.63
N ASN A 14 -3.36 5.69 10.54
CA ASN A 14 -4.13 4.46 10.52
C ASN A 14 -3.67 3.51 11.65
N PRO A 15 -3.83 3.87 12.93
CA PRO A 15 -3.29 3.10 14.05
C PRO A 15 -3.96 1.72 14.24
N LYS A 16 -5.17 1.53 13.70
CA LYS A 16 -5.93 0.28 13.78
C LYS A 16 -5.66 -0.68 12.63
N SER A 17 -4.98 -0.22 11.57
CA SER A 17 -4.68 -1.02 10.39
C SER A 17 -3.23 -1.49 10.44
N LYS A 18 -2.98 -2.74 10.08
CA LYS A 18 -1.61 -3.21 9.85
C LYS A 18 -1.27 -3.03 8.39
N LEU A 19 -0.27 -2.20 8.09
CA LEU A 19 0.13 -1.87 6.72
C LEU A 19 1.45 -2.55 6.33
N SER A 20 1.48 -3.08 5.12
CA SER A 20 2.67 -3.64 4.46
C SER A 20 2.80 -3.05 3.07
N VAL A 21 4.01 -3.00 2.53
CA VAL A 21 4.24 -2.53 1.17
C VAL A 21 5.25 -3.40 0.45
N ALA A 22 4.98 -3.69 -0.81
CA ALA A 22 5.89 -4.38 -1.72
C ALA A 22 5.99 -3.63 -3.06
N PRO A 23 7.18 -3.58 -3.68
CA PRO A 23 7.28 -3.15 -5.06
C PRO A 23 6.69 -4.23 -5.98
N VAL A 24 5.81 -3.82 -6.90
CA VAL A 24 5.20 -4.71 -7.90
C VAL A 24 5.33 -4.08 -9.27
N GLN A 25 5.43 -4.90 -10.31
CA GLN A 25 5.36 -4.44 -11.69
C GLN A 25 3.95 -4.71 -12.24
N LEU A 26 3.25 -3.67 -12.66
CA LEU A 26 1.96 -3.79 -13.35
C LEU A 26 2.05 -3.11 -14.71
N ASP A 27 1.67 -3.83 -15.75
CA ASP A 27 1.73 -3.35 -17.14
C ASP A 27 3.11 -2.77 -17.51
N GLY A 28 4.19 -3.36 -16.97
CA GLY A 28 5.57 -2.89 -17.17
C GLY A 28 6.01 -1.72 -16.29
N VAL A 29 5.12 -1.13 -15.49
CA VAL A 29 5.40 0.03 -14.63
C VAL A 29 5.66 -0.40 -13.18
N TRP A 30 6.68 0.17 -12.56
CA TRP A 30 6.97 -0.04 -11.13
C TRP A 30 6.01 0.72 -10.23
N CYS A 31 5.21 -0.04 -9.49
CA CYS A 31 4.21 0.42 -8.53
C CYS A 31 4.59 -0.03 -7.11
N LEU A 32 3.99 0.62 -6.11
CA LEU A 32 4.02 0.21 -4.72
C LEU A 32 2.65 -0.37 -4.37
N GLU A 33 2.61 -1.67 -4.13
CA GLU A 33 1.43 -2.32 -3.60
C GLU A 33 1.42 -2.18 -2.08
N LEU A 34 0.44 -1.44 -1.56
CA LEU A 34 0.13 -1.32 -0.15
C LEU A 34 -0.93 -2.38 0.20
N THR A 35 -0.56 -3.30 1.09
CA THR A 35 -1.49 -4.28 1.67
C THR A 35 -1.89 -3.83 3.07
N TYR A 36 -3.16 -3.99 3.43
CA TYR A 36 -3.67 -3.65 4.77
C TYR A 36 -4.45 -4.80 5.41
N THR A 37 -4.32 -4.99 6.71
CA THR A 37 -5.19 -5.88 7.50
C THR A 37 -5.96 -5.07 8.53
N GLY A 38 -7.26 -5.35 8.68
CA GLY A 38 -8.18 -4.58 9.53
C GLY A 38 -8.90 -3.50 8.74
N ASP A 39 -8.97 -2.30 9.29
CA ASP A 39 -9.65 -1.16 8.65
C ASP A 39 -8.94 -0.72 7.35
N PRO A 40 -9.68 -0.30 6.32
CA PRO A 40 -9.10 0.26 5.10
C PRO A 40 -8.33 1.55 5.41
N PRO A 41 -7.08 1.69 4.92
CA PRO A 41 -6.27 2.86 5.21
C PRO A 41 -6.83 4.11 4.55
N VAL A 42 -6.94 5.18 5.33
CA VAL A 42 -7.29 6.52 4.84
C VAL A 42 -6.01 7.31 4.51
N GLY A 43 -6.14 8.24 3.56
CA GLY A 43 -5.05 9.15 3.19
C GLY A 43 -3.94 8.53 2.33
N VAL A 44 -4.20 7.37 1.70
CA VAL A 44 -3.22 6.76 0.78
C VAL A 44 -3.06 7.64 -0.47
N PRO A 45 -1.85 8.13 -0.78
CA PRO A 45 -1.63 8.93 -1.97
C PRO A 45 -1.66 8.06 -3.23
N GLU A 46 -2.14 8.60 -4.35
CA GLU A 46 -2.11 7.89 -5.65
C GLU A 46 -0.69 7.63 -6.16
N ARG A 47 0.26 8.49 -5.76
CA ARG A 47 1.68 8.42 -6.14
C ARG A 47 2.58 8.70 -4.95
N TRP A 48 3.71 8.00 -4.88
CA TRP A 48 4.74 8.16 -3.86
C TRP A 48 6.13 8.11 -4.51
N HIS A 49 6.87 9.22 -4.42
CA HIS A 49 8.17 9.39 -5.10
C HIS A 49 8.16 8.97 -6.58
N GLY A 50 7.08 9.29 -7.31
CA GLY A 50 6.93 8.96 -8.73
C GLY A 50 6.39 7.55 -9.01
N HIS A 51 6.26 6.69 -8.00
CA HIS A 51 5.65 5.36 -8.14
C HIS A 51 4.16 5.43 -7.86
N ARG A 52 3.35 4.76 -8.69
CA ARG A 52 1.91 4.60 -8.42
C ARG A 52 1.72 3.72 -7.18
N VAL A 53 0.84 4.12 -6.28
CA VAL A 53 0.46 3.31 -5.10
C VAL A 53 -0.86 2.62 -5.37
N ILE A 54 -0.94 1.35 -4.98
CA ILE A 54 -2.10 0.51 -5.21
C ILE A 54 -2.45 -0.15 -3.91
N VAL A 55 -3.70 -0.04 -3.49
CA VAL A 55 -4.15 -0.60 -2.21
C VAL A 55 -4.83 -1.93 -2.48
N ARG A 56 -4.41 -2.98 -1.77
CA ARG A 56 -5.07 -4.29 -1.76
C ARG A 56 -5.36 -4.74 -0.34
N SER A 57 -6.49 -5.41 -0.14
CA SER A 57 -6.72 -6.20 1.06
C SER A 57 -6.19 -7.63 0.83
N PRO A 58 -5.58 -8.27 1.83
CA PRO A 58 -5.16 -9.67 1.75
C PRO A 58 -6.38 -10.60 1.61
N GLU A 59 -7.57 -10.16 2.03
CA GLU A 59 -8.83 -10.88 1.82
C GLU A 59 -9.28 -10.89 0.35
N ALA A 60 -8.93 -9.87 -0.44
CA ALA A 60 -9.26 -9.83 -1.86
C ALA A 60 -8.35 -10.73 -2.73
N VAL A 61 -7.30 -11.33 -2.16
CA VAL A 61 -6.40 -12.27 -2.88
C VAL A 61 -6.99 -13.69 -2.92
N ALA A 62 -8.08 -13.98 -2.19
CA ALA A 62 -8.72 -15.30 -2.14
C ALA A 62 -9.81 -15.55 -3.22
N SER A 63 -9.81 -14.80 -4.32
CA SER A 63 -10.72 -15.07 -5.45
C SER A 63 -9.97 -14.93 -6.78
N ALA A 64 -9.16 -15.95 -7.09
CA ALA A 64 -8.70 -16.25 -8.44
C ALA A 64 -8.57 -17.78 -8.58
#